data_AF-A0A537GA27-F1
#
_entry.id   AF-A0A537GA27-F1
#
_cell.length_a   1.000
_cell.length_b   1.000
_cell.length_c   1.000
_cell.angle_alpha   90.00
_cell.angle_beta   90.00
_cell.angle_gamma   90.00
#
_symmetry.space_group_name_H-M   'P 1'
#
loop_
_entity.id
_entity.type
_entity.pdbx_description
1 polymer ?
#
loop_
_entity_poly.entity_id
_entity_poly.type
_entity_poly.pdbx_seq_one_letter_code
_entity_poly.pdbx_strand_id
1 'polypeptide(L)' 'MSDVVIRSTENGPNLVIVDGKVVQGWCRCGGSTLMPFCDGTHKKNGFMAKTHEVKVR' A
#
# COMPACT_ATOMS: atom_id res chain seq x y z
N MET A 1 -16.70 -0.66 16.08
CA MET A 1 -16.44 -0.90 14.64
C MET A 1 -15.01 -0.45 14.40
N SER A 2 -14.16 -1.26 13.78
CA SER A 2 -12.75 -0.90 13.58
C SER A 2 -12.61 0.25 12.58
N ASP A 3 -11.66 1.14 12.84
CA ASP A 3 -11.27 2.22 11.94
C ASP A 3 -10.34 1.63 10.87
N VAL A 4 -10.75 1.72 9.59
CA VAL A 4 -10.01 1.12 8.49
C VAL A 4 -9.60 2.21 7.51
N VAL A 5 -8.29 2.40 7.38
CA VAL A 5 -7.69 3.37 6.47
C VAL A 5 -6.78 2.66 5.49
N ILE A 6 -6.95 2.96 4.20
CA ILE A 6 -5.99 2.56 3.16
C ILE A 6 -5.17 3.78 2.79
N ARG A 7 -3.88 3.74 3.08
CA ARG A 7 -2.93 4.83 2.78
C ARG A 7 -1.94 4.41 1.71
N SER A 8 -2.03 5.02 0.54
CA SER A 8 -1.00 4.93 -0.50
C SER A 8 0.25 5.74 -0.11
N THR A 9 1.41 5.09 -0.03
CA THR A 9 2.68 5.80 0.18
C THR A 9 3.23 6.35 -1.14
N GLU A 10 4.05 7.40 -1.08
CA GLU A 10 4.76 7.90 -2.26
C GLU A 10 5.59 6.78 -2.89
N ASN A 11 5.43 6.58 -4.20
CA ASN A 11 6.17 5.61 -5.01
C ASN A 11 6.19 4.18 -4.43
N GLY A 12 5.20 3.82 -3.59
CA GLY A 12 5.22 2.59 -2.82
C GLY A 12 3.84 1.94 -2.69
N PRO A 13 3.68 1.02 -1.72
CA PRO A 13 2.48 0.22 -1.58
C PRO A 13 1.28 1.00 -1.05
N ASN A 14 0.13 0.34 -1.09
CA ASN A 14 -1.02 0.69 -0.27
C ASN A 14 -0.88 0.02 1.10
N LEU A 15 -0.80 0.83 2.15
CA LEU A 15 -0.80 0.34 3.53
C LEU A 15 -2.24 0.18 3.99
N VAL A 16 -2.56 -1.03 4.46
CA VAL A 16 -3.81 -1.32 5.17
C VAL A 16 -3.56 -1.04 6.64
N ILE A 17 -4.30 -0.08 7.18
CA ILE A 17 -4.21 0.36 8.57
C ILE A 17 -5.54 0.01 9.25
N VAL A 18 -5.46 -0.78 10.31
CA VAL A 18 -6.61 -1.18 11.14
C VAL A 18 -6.33 -0.71 12.55
N ASP A 19 -7.22 0.12 13.08
CA ASP A 19 -7.13 0.67 14.44
C ASP A 19 -5.73 1.29 14.72
N GLY A 20 -5.24 2.07 13.73
CA GLY A 20 -3.95 2.77 13.79
C GLY A 20 -2.70 1.90 13.53
N LYS A 21 -2.85 0.58 13.32
CA LYS A 21 -1.73 -0.33 13.08
C LYS A 21 -1.64 -0.72 11.61
N VAL A 22 -0.44 -0.65 11.05
CA VAL A 22 -0.18 -1.19 9.71
C VAL A 22 -0.21 -2.72 9.81
N VAL A 23 -1.17 -3.34 9.12
CA VAL A 23 -1.33 -4.80 9.13
C VAL A 23 -0.83 -5.45 7.85
N GLN A 24 -0.85 -4.73 6.73
CA GLN A 24 -0.43 -5.26 5.44
C GLN A 24 -0.02 -4.17 4.46
N GLY A 25 0.93 -4.47 3.57
CA GLY A 25 1.21 -3.68 2.37
C GLY A 25 0.75 -4.41 1.10
N TRP A 26 -0.11 -3.77 0.32
CA TRP A 26 -0.56 -4.25 -0.99
C TRP A 26 0.24 -3.61 -2.12
N CYS A 27 0.59 -4.43 -3.10
CA CYS A 27 1.21 -3.98 -4.34
C CYS A 27 0.22 -3.13 -5.13
N ARG A 28 0.70 -1.99 -5.61
CA ARG A 28 0.02 -1.18 -6.63
C ARG A 28 0.92 -0.80 -7.81
N CYS A 29 2.16 -1.31 -7.81
CA CYS A 29 3.15 -1.03 -8.86
C CYS A 29 3.15 -2.06 -10.01
N GLY A 30 2.40 -3.16 -9.88
CA GLY A 30 2.32 -4.23 -10.87
C GLY A 30 3.55 -5.16 -10.97
N GLY A 31 4.66 -4.86 -10.27
CA GLY A 31 5.91 -5.62 -10.39
C GLY A 31 6.16 -6.69 -9.32
N SER A 32 5.26 -6.85 -8.35
CA SER A 32 5.49 -7.80 -7.24
C SER A 32 5.41 -9.25 -7.70
N THR A 33 6.35 -10.06 -7.23
CA THR A 33 6.34 -11.52 -7.40
C THR A 33 5.46 -12.23 -6.37
N LEU A 34 5.05 -11.51 -5.32
CA LEU A 34 4.18 -12.00 -4.23
C LEU A 34 2.79 -11.35 -4.28
N MET A 35 2.28 -11.10 -5.48
CA MET A 35 0.94 -10.51 -5.67
C MET A 35 -0.13 -11.23 -4.81
N PRO A 36 -1.02 -10.47 -4.13
CA PRO A 36 -1.22 -9.02 -4.20
C PRO A 36 -0.33 -8.22 -3.25
N PHE A 37 0.61 -8.83 -2.54
CA PHE A 37 1.43 -8.18 -1.53
C PHE A 37 2.61 -7.41 -2.14
N CYS A 38 3.06 -6.37 -1.45
CA CYS A 38 4.25 -5.64 -1.85
C CYS A 38 5.52 -6.34 -1.38
N ASP A 39 6.41 -6.69 -2.31
CA ASP A 39 7.72 -7.30 -2.04
C ASP A 39 8.90 -6.30 -2.17
N GLY A 40 8.60 -5.03 -2.45
CA GLY A 40 9.59 -3.97 -2.62
C GLY A 40 10.02 -3.72 -4.06
N THR A 41 9.51 -4.47 -5.05
CA THR A 41 9.88 -4.32 -6.47
C THR A 41 9.62 -2.90 -7.02
N HIS A 42 8.68 -2.16 -6.44
CA HIS A 42 8.39 -0.76 -6.79
C HIS A 42 9.64 0.15 -6.77
N LYS A 43 10.63 -0.16 -5.92
CA LYS A 43 11.88 0.60 -5.82
C LYS A 43 12.81 0.39 -7.02
N LYS A 44 12.65 -0.74 -7.73
CA LYS A 44 13.53 -1.17 -8.82
C LYS A 44 12.90 -0.95 -10.20
N ASN A 45 11.57 -0.96 -10.30
CA ASN A 45 10.85 -0.85 -11.57
C ASN A 45 10.45 0.59 -11.95
N GLY A 46 10.93 1.60 -11.22
CA GLY A 46 10.65 3.00 -11.52
C GLY A 46 9.22 3.45 -11.25
N PHE A 47 8.48 2.76 -10.38
CA PHE A 47 7.11 3.12 -10.06
C PHE A 47 7.04 4.53 -9.44
N MET A 48 6.26 5.41 -10.08
CA MET A 48 6.02 6.77 -9.61
C MET A 48 4.52 6.97 -9.36
N ALA A 49 4.16 7.33 -8.13
CA ALA A 49 2.79 7.62 -7.76
C ALA A 49 2.72 8.50 -6.50
N LYS A 50 1.77 9.43 -6.48
CA LYS A 50 1.52 10.30 -5.33
C LYS A 50 0.93 9.54 -4.16
N THR A 51 1.05 10.14 -2.98
CA THR A 51 0.35 9.73 -1.76
C THR A 51 -1.15 9.96 -1.89
N HIS A 52 -1.94 9.09 -1.28
CA HIS A 52 -3.38 9.23 -1.18
C HIS A 52 -3.89 8.47 0.04
N GLU A 53 -4.99 8.90 0.63
CA GLU A 53 -5.59 8.24 1.79
C GLU A 53 -7.09 8.08 1.57
N VAL A 54 -7.60 6.88 1.87
CA VAL A 54 -9.03 6.56 1.81
C VAL A 54 -9.43 5.96 3.15
N LYS A 55 -10.36 6.63 3.82
CA LYS A 55 -11.07 6.05 4.96
C LYS A 55 -12.16 5.12 4.41
N VAL A 56 -12.06 3.83 4.74
CA VAL A 56 -12.98 2.79 4.28
C VAL A 56 -14.19 2.72 5.19
N ARG A 57 -13.96 2.85 6.50
CA ARG A 57 -14.97 2.87 7.57
C ARG A 57 -14.48 3.75 8.70
#